data_AF-A0A1V5DP36-F1
#
_entry.id   AF-A0A1V5DP36-F1
#
_cell.length_a   1.000
_cell.length_b   1.000
_cell.length_c   1.000
_cell.angle_alpha   90.00
_cell.angle_beta   90.00
_cell.angle_gamma   90.00
#
_symmetry.space_group_name_H-M   'P 1'
#
loop_
_entity.id
_entity.type
_entity.pdbx_description
1 polymer ?
#
loop_
_entity_poly.entity_id
_entity_poly.type
_entity_poly.pdbx_seq_one_letter_code
_entity_poly.pdbx_strand_id
1 'polypeptide(L)'
;MKKAQPNAAHIAIAELEKMGKLDCVITQNIDNLHVRAGSSPERVIELHGTAMSVSCLNCGKKFNREKVQERLKEEMRAPCCDACGGPLKPETISFGQAMPVEETQEAYERSSACDLFIVIGSSLVVQPAASMPVTAKRNGARLVIINRDPTPCDTMADIVLHDQAGPTMTALLDCIKRIAAG
;
A
#
# COMPACT_ATOMS: atom_id res chain seq x y z
N MET A 1 15.55 3.25 -1.59
CA MET A 1 14.22 3.34 -2.24
C MET A 1 14.26 4.02 -3.61
N LYS A 2 14.99 5.14 -3.82
CA LYS A 2 15.08 5.87 -5.12
C LYS A 2 15.37 5.03 -6.38
N LYS A 3 16.05 3.88 -6.26
CA LYS A 3 16.39 2.99 -7.39
C LYS A 3 15.40 1.86 -7.62
N ALA A 4 14.48 1.61 -6.69
CA ALA A 4 13.48 0.55 -6.86
C ALA A 4 12.54 0.94 -8.00
N GLN A 5 12.25 -0.01 -8.89
CA GLN A 5 11.27 0.15 -9.96
C GLN A 5 10.04 -0.71 -9.65
N PRO A 6 8.85 -0.30 -10.11
CA PRO A 6 7.68 -1.15 -10.00
C PRO A 6 7.93 -2.49 -10.68
N ASN A 7 7.47 -3.57 -10.05
CA ASN A 7 7.57 -4.92 -10.60
C ASN A 7 6.28 -5.31 -11.36
N ALA A 8 6.28 -6.51 -11.92
CA ALA A 8 5.16 -7.05 -12.69
C ALA A 8 3.81 -7.03 -11.93
N ALA A 9 3.80 -7.21 -10.60
CA ALA A 9 2.58 -7.15 -9.82
C ALA A 9 2.01 -5.73 -9.76
N HIS A 10 2.85 -4.71 -9.53
CA HIS A 10 2.39 -3.32 -9.53
C HIS A 10 1.82 -2.93 -10.89
N ILE A 11 2.49 -3.33 -11.97
CA ILE A 11 2.04 -3.06 -13.34
C ILE A 11 0.69 -3.75 -13.59
N ALA A 12 0.55 -5.03 -13.20
CA ALA A 12 -0.70 -5.75 -13.38
C ALA A 12 -1.86 -5.13 -12.61
N ILE A 13 -1.63 -4.66 -11.38
CA ILE A 13 -2.62 -3.96 -10.56
C ILE A 13 -3.07 -2.66 -11.25
N ALA A 14 -2.14 -1.86 -11.75
CA ALA A 14 -2.46 -0.64 -12.50
C ALA A 14 -3.26 -0.93 -13.79
N GLU A 15 -2.98 -2.05 -14.46
CA GLU A 15 -3.75 -2.47 -15.64
C GLU A 15 -5.17 -2.93 -15.28
N LEU A 16 -5.37 -3.63 -14.16
CA LEU A 16 -6.71 -3.99 -13.68
C LEU A 16 -7.56 -2.74 -13.38
N GLU A 17 -6.93 -1.70 -12.86
CA GLU A 17 -7.56 -0.40 -12.64
C GLU A 17 -8.01 0.26 -13.96
N LYS A 18 -7.13 0.30 -14.97
CA LYS A 18 -7.46 0.82 -16.30
C LYS A 18 -8.58 0.04 -16.98
N MET A 19 -8.69 -1.26 -16.70
CA MET A 19 -9.76 -2.13 -17.20
C MET A 19 -11.09 -1.94 -16.42
N GLY A 20 -11.14 -1.06 -15.42
CA GLY A 20 -12.32 -0.84 -14.59
C GLY A 20 -12.67 -2.02 -13.69
N LYS A 21 -11.68 -2.87 -13.38
CA LYS A 21 -11.85 -4.08 -12.54
C LYS A 21 -11.31 -3.91 -11.11
N LEU A 22 -10.59 -2.82 -10.86
CA LEU A 22 -10.05 -2.49 -9.54
C LEU A 22 -10.67 -1.19 -9.04
N ASP A 23 -11.22 -1.23 -7.83
CA ASP A 23 -11.78 -0.07 -7.15
C ASP A 23 -10.69 0.75 -6.45
N CYS A 24 -9.87 0.12 -5.61
CA CYS A 24 -8.75 0.77 -4.91
C CYS A 24 -7.63 -0.22 -4.56
N VAL A 25 -6.46 0.33 -4.18
CA VAL A 25 -5.32 -0.38 -3.61
C VAL A 25 -5.13 0.07 -2.17
N ILE A 26 -5.29 -0.84 -1.22
CA ILE A 26 -4.90 -0.60 0.17
C ILE A 26 -3.47 -1.14 0.35
N THR A 27 -2.53 -0.28 0.74
CA THR A 27 -1.12 -0.66 0.87
C THR A 27 -0.51 -0.32 2.22
N GLN A 28 0.33 -1.23 2.70
CA GLN A 28 1.21 -1.04 3.86
C GLN A 28 2.58 -0.51 3.45
N ASN A 29 2.86 -0.44 2.15
CA ASN A 29 4.13 0.01 1.62
C ASN A 29 4.18 1.53 1.59
N ILE A 30 5.38 2.08 1.82
CA ILE A 30 5.64 3.52 1.89
C ILE A 30 6.43 4.02 0.66
N ASP A 31 6.53 3.20 -0.38
CA ASP A 31 7.50 3.32 -1.48
C ASP A 31 6.98 4.00 -2.74
N ASN A 32 5.67 4.27 -2.79
CA ASN A 32 4.97 4.87 -3.93
C ASN A 32 5.04 4.05 -5.24
N LEU A 33 5.38 2.76 -5.18
CA LEU A 33 5.56 1.95 -6.39
C LEU A 33 4.25 1.66 -7.14
N HIS A 34 3.10 1.65 -6.47
CA HIS A 34 1.79 1.53 -7.13
C HIS A 34 1.50 2.73 -8.04
N VAL A 35 1.66 3.94 -7.51
CA VAL A 35 1.47 5.18 -8.29
C VAL A 35 2.48 5.25 -9.44
N ARG A 36 3.75 4.92 -9.18
CA ARG A 36 4.79 4.87 -10.22
C ARG A 36 4.54 3.80 -11.29
N ALA A 37 3.75 2.77 -11.00
CA ALA A 37 3.33 1.78 -12.00
C ALA A 37 2.15 2.25 -12.87
N GLY A 38 1.48 3.33 -12.47
CA GLY A 38 0.35 3.92 -13.18
C GLY A 38 -1.00 3.78 -12.48
N SER A 39 -1.05 3.35 -11.22
CA SER A 39 -2.28 3.45 -10.43
C SER A 39 -2.61 4.90 -10.10
N SER A 40 -3.89 5.27 -10.12
CA SER A 40 -4.32 6.62 -9.73
C SER A 40 -3.98 6.90 -8.26
N PRO A 41 -3.32 8.03 -7.93
CA PRO A 41 -3.02 8.40 -6.55
C PRO A 41 -4.25 8.41 -5.63
N GLU A 42 -5.40 8.88 -6.12
CA GLU A 42 -6.67 8.93 -5.39
C GLU A 42 -7.29 7.56 -5.10
N ARG A 43 -6.74 6.49 -5.67
CA ARG A 43 -7.17 5.10 -5.44
C ARG A 43 -6.14 4.29 -4.65
N VAL A 44 -5.03 4.89 -4.24
CA VAL A 44 -4.00 4.24 -3.43
C VAL A 44 -4.08 4.75 -2.00
N ILE A 45 -4.50 3.88 -1.09
CA ILE A 45 -4.68 4.16 0.33
C ILE A 45 -3.43 3.69 1.09
N GLU A 46 -2.58 4.62 1.53
CA GLU A 46 -1.30 4.36 2.19
C GLU A 46 -1.44 4.28 3.73
N LEU A 47 -1.72 3.09 4.25
CA LEU A 47 -1.99 2.88 5.69
C LEU A 47 -0.79 3.18 6.61
N HIS A 48 0.43 3.06 6.11
CA HIS A 48 1.65 3.39 6.85
C HIS A 48 2.25 4.74 6.45
N GLY A 49 1.44 5.61 5.84
CA GLY A 49 1.88 6.89 5.32
C GLY A 49 2.91 6.72 4.20
N THR A 50 3.76 7.73 4.01
CA THR A 50 4.62 7.80 2.82
C THR A 50 6.06 8.17 3.13
N ALA A 51 7.00 7.56 2.42
CA ALA A 51 8.42 7.93 2.49
C ALA A 51 8.77 9.11 1.57
N MET A 52 7.82 9.60 0.78
CA MET A 52 8.06 10.61 -0.27
C MET A 52 8.14 12.04 0.27
N SER A 53 7.65 12.27 1.48
CA SER A 53 7.58 13.59 2.12
C SER A 53 8.06 13.54 3.57
N VAL A 54 8.32 14.72 4.12
CA VAL A 54 8.75 14.94 5.49
C VAL A 54 7.87 16.01 6.10
N SER A 55 7.46 15.85 7.35
CA SER A 55 6.70 16.85 8.10
C SER A 55 7.39 17.21 9.41
N CYS A 56 7.15 18.44 9.87
CA CYS A 56 7.54 18.84 11.21
C CYS A 56 6.55 18.27 12.24
N LEU A 57 7.06 17.65 13.30
CA LEU A 57 6.22 17.08 14.36
C LEU A 57 5.54 18.13 15.25
N ASN A 58 6.02 19.37 15.24
CA ASN A 58 5.45 20.44 16.07
C ASN A 58 4.40 21.24 15.31
N CYS A 59 4.70 21.69 14.08
CA CYS A 59 3.83 22.61 13.33
C CYS A 59 3.20 21.99 12.07
N GLY A 60 3.49 20.73 11.74
CA GLY A 60 2.91 20.05 10.57
C GLY A 60 3.42 20.52 9.20
N LYS A 61 4.29 21.55 9.14
CA LYS A 61 4.83 22.05 7.86
C LYS A 61 5.48 20.90 7.09
N LYS A 62 5.11 20.76 5.81
CA LYS A 62 5.64 19.73 4.90
C LYS A 62 6.88 20.22 4.16
N PHE A 63 7.77 19.27 3.90
CA PHE A 63 9.05 19.46 3.24
C PHE A 63 9.27 18.40 2.17
N ASN A 64 9.96 18.79 1.11
CA ASN A 64 10.43 17.82 0.12
C ASN A 64 11.50 16.91 0.74
N ARG A 65 11.27 15.60 0.68
CA ARG A 65 12.15 14.59 1.28
C ARG A 65 13.59 14.65 0.78
N GLU A 66 13.78 14.96 -0.51
CA GLU A 66 15.10 14.98 -1.14
C GLU A 66 15.95 16.12 -0.60
N LYS A 67 15.37 17.33 -0.56
CA LYS A 67 16.03 18.51 0.01
C LYS A 67 16.41 18.30 1.48
N VAL A 68 15.55 17.63 2.27
CA VAL A 68 15.88 17.29 3.66
C VAL A 68 17.00 16.25 3.73
N GLN A 69 17.01 15.26 2.82
CA GLN A 69 18.07 14.24 2.78
C GLN A 69 19.43 14.81 2.39
N GLU A 70 19.47 15.81 1.52
CA GLU A 70 20.71 16.50 1.12
C GLU A 70 21.33 17.23 2.31
N ARG A 71 20.53 18.04 3.02
CA ARG A 71 20.96 18.73 4.27
C ARG A 71 21.51 17.75 5.30
N LEU A 72 20.83 16.62 5.49
CA LEU A 72 21.26 15.56 6.42
C LEU A 72 22.66 15.02 6.09
N LYS A 73 22.98 14.86 4.80
CA LYS A 73 24.28 14.35 4.36
C LYS A 73 25.40 15.36 4.56
N GLU A 74 25.09 16.64 4.36
CA GLU A 74 26.07 17.73 4.47
C GLU A 74 26.39 18.06 5.94
N GLU A 75 25.37 18.13 6.78
CA GLU A 75 25.51 18.69 8.13
C GLU A 75 25.72 17.61 9.22
N MET A 76 25.48 16.33 8.91
CA MET A 76 25.49 15.19 9.85
C MET A 76 24.75 15.44 11.17
N ARG A 77 23.72 16.30 11.16
CA ARG A 77 22.87 16.62 12.31
C ARG A 77 21.41 16.32 11.99
N ALA A 78 20.59 16.12 13.02
CA ALA A 78 19.16 15.95 12.85
C ALA A 78 18.53 17.18 12.16
N PRO A 79 17.64 17.00 11.17
CA PRO A 79 17.09 18.11 10.41
C PRO A 79 15.97 18.79 11.21
N CYS A 80 16.00 20.12 11.27
CA CYS A 80 15.02 20.92 11.98
C CYS A 80 14.14 21.73 11.03
N CYS A 81 12.93 22.02 11.49
CA CYS A 81 11.98 22.87 10.79
C CYS A 81 12.49 24.31 10.68
N ASP A 82 12.47 24.86 9.48
CA ASP A 82 12.84 26.25 9.19
C ASP A 82 11.85 27.29 9.76
N ALA A 83 10.66 26.86 10.19
CA ALA A 83 9.62 27.74 10.71
C ALA A 83 9.55 27.75 12.25
N CYS A 84 9.80 26.62 12.91
CA CYS A 84 9.63 26.50 14.37
C CYS A 84 10.78 25.80 15.11
N GLY A 85 11.84 25.37 14.39
CA GLY A 85 12.95 24.63 14.98
C GLY A 85 12.63 23.20 15.41
N GLY A 86 11.37 22.75 15.30
CA GLY A 86 10.93 21.41 15.68
C GLY A 86 11.53 20.29 14.81
N PRO A 87 11.53 19.04 15.30
CA PRO A 87 12.12 17.91 14.59
C PRO A 87 11.34 17.59 13.31
N LEU A 88 12.07 17.26 12.25
CA LEU A 88 11.51 16.77 10.99
C LEU A 88 11.54 15.24 10.95
N LYS A 89 10.44 14.64 10.52
CA LYS A 89 10.29 13.19 10.39
C LYS A 89 9.64 12.85 9.04
N PRO A 90 10.05 11.78 8.35
CA PRO A 90 9.27 11.24 7.23
C PRO A 90 7.81 11.02 7.62
N GLU A 91 6.90 11.20 6.67
CA GLU A 91 5.45 10.97 6.90
C GLU A 91 5.08 9.48 7.00
N THR A 92 6.06 8.61 7.27
CA THR A 92 5.87 7.17 7.52
C THR A 92 5.42 6.93 8.95
N ILE A 93 4.53 5.97 9.16
CA ILE A 93 4.08 5.54 10.48
C ILE A 93 5.11 4.61 11.11
N SER A 94 5.55 4.94 12.32
CA SER A 94 6.44 4.08 13.12
C SER A 94 5.63 3.21 14.08
N PHE A 95 6.21 2.10 14.56
CA PHE A 95 5.55 1.28 15.57
C PHE A 95 5.14 2.10 16.80
N GLY A 96 3.94 1.87 17.29
CA GLY A 96 3.34 2.63 18.41
C GLY A 96 2.72 3.97 18.01
N GLN A 97 2.85 4.42 16.75
CA GLN A 97 2.11 5.57 16.25
C GLN A 97 0.72 5.15 15.77
N ALA A 98 -0.25 6.04 15.94
CA ALA A 98 -1.56 5.88 15.32
C ALA A 98 -1.42 5.91 13.79
N MET A 99 -2.21 5.08 13.11
CA MET A 99 -2.35 5.16 11.66
C MET A 99 -3.10 6.44 11.26
N PRO A 100 -2.97 6.87 9.99
CA PRO A 100 -3.75 7.98 9.45
C PRO A 100 -5.25 7.63 9.51
N VAL A 101 -6.03 8.49 10.15
CA VAL A 101 -7.43 8.19 10.50
C VAL A 101 -8.31 8.09 9.25
N GLU A 102 -8.16 9.03 8.32
CA GLU A 102 -8.97 9.10 7.10
C GLU A 102 -8.71 7.88 6.21
N GLU A 103 -7.44 7.56 5.96
CA GLU A 103 -7.01 6.43 5.14
C GLU A 103 -7.40 5.09 5.77
N THR A 104 -7.29 4.98 7.10
CA THR A 104 -7.71 3.76 7.81
C THR A 104 -9.23 3.57 7.73
N GLN A 105 -9.99 4.65 7.92
CA GLN A 105 -11.45 4.62 7.83
C GLN A 105 -11.90 4.24 6.41
N GLU A 106 -11.33 4.90 5.38
CA GLU A 106 -11.63 4.59 3.99
C GLU A 106 -11.27 3.14 3.66
N ALA A 107 -10.11 2.63 4.09
CA ALA A 107 -9.72 1.24 3.87
C ALA A 107 -10.75 0.26 4.46
N TYR A 108 -11.28 0.52 5.65
CA TYR A 108 -12.35 -0.31 6.23
C TYR A 108 -13.64 -0.25 5.42
N GLU A 109 -14.06 0.94 5.02
CA GLU A 109 -15.27 1.14 4.22
C GLU A 109 -15.18 0.38 2.89
N ARG A 110 -14.10 0.56 2.13
CA ARG A 110 -13.87 -0.14 0.85
C ARG A 110 -13.75 -1.64 1.05
N SER A 111 -13.10 -2.09 2.12
CA SER A 111 -13.03 -3.52 2.47
C SER A 111 -14.41 -4.11 2.77
N SER A 112 -15.27 -3.39 3.48
CA SER A 112 -16.61 -3.87 3.84
C SER A 112 -17.59 -3.90 2.67
N ALA A 113 -17.36 -3.07 1.65
CA ALA A 113 -18.25 -2.91 0.50
C ALA A 113 -17.83 -3.74 -0.73
N CYS A 114 -16.64 -4.33 -0.74
CA CYS A 114 -16.17 -5.08 -1.90
C CYS A 114 -16.81 -6.48 -2.00
N ASP A 115 -16.89 -7.00 -3.22
CA ASP A 115 -17.29 -8.38 -3.53
C ASP A 115 -16.09 -9.34 -3.66
N LEU A 116 -14.89 -8.79 -3.89
CA LEU A 116 -13.62 -9.49 -3.97
C LEU A 116 -12.51 -8.70 -3.27
N PHE A 117 -11.75 -9.36 -2.41
CA PHE A 117 -10.56 -8.84 -1.76
C PHE A 117 -9.35 -9.72 -2.10
N ILE A 118 -8.29 -9.12 -2.67
CA ILE A 118 -7.06 -9.85 -3.01
C ILE A 118 -5.92 -9.33 -2.14
N VAL A 119 -5.36 -10.20 -1.30
CA VAL A 119 -4.13 -9.93 -0.55
C VAL A 119 -2.94 -10.36 -1.39
N ILE A 120 -1.97 -9.47 -1.58
CA ILE A 120 -0.77 -9.75 -2.36
C ILE A 120 0.47 -9.40 -1.52
N GLY A 121 1.29 -10.39 -1.19
CA GLY A 121 2.59 -10.18 -0.56
C GLY A 121 2.52 -9.59 0.86
N SER A 122 1.57 -10.02 1.69
CA SER A 122 1.48 -9.63 3.09
C SER A 122 1.45 -10.85 4.00
N SER A 123 2.15 -10.78 5.13
CA SER A 123 2.08 -11.79 6.18
C SER A 123 0.79 -11.73 7.00
N LEU A 124 0.01 -10.65 6.88
CA LEU A 124 -1.24 -10.42 7.60
C LEU A 124 -1.10 -10.55 9.13
N VAL A 125 0.00 -10.02 9.69
CA VAL A 125 0.22 -9.96 11.15
C VAL A 125 0.13 -8.55 11.72
N VAL A 126 0.35 -7.52 10.90
CA VAL A 126 0.40 -6.13 11.34
C VAL A 126 -1.01 -5.55 11.36
N GLN A 127 -1.47 -5.14 12.54
CA GLN A 127 -2.76 -4.49 12.72
C GLN A 127 -2.63 -2.96 12.57
N PRO A 128 -3.71 -2.28 12.11
CA PRO A 128 -5.02 -2.80 11.72
C PRO A 128 -5.09 -3.39 10.29
N ALA A 129 -4.05 -3.29 9.47
CA ALA A 129 -4.09 -3.73 8.08
C ALA A 129 -4.50 -5.21 7.89
N ALA A 130 -4.04 -6.10 8.79
CA ALA A 130 -4.41 -7.52 8.78
C ALA A 130 -5.90 -7.79 9.02
N SER A 131 -6.66 -6.83 9.54
CA SER A 131 -8.11 -6.97 9.72
C SER A 131 -8.95 -6.63 8.47
N MET A 132 -8.36 -5.98 7.46
CA MET A 132 -9.06 -5.58 6.23
C MET A 132 -9.60 -6.79 5.45
N PRO A 133 -8.80 -7.84 5.18
CA PRO A 133 -9.30 -9.03 4.48
C PRO A 133 -10.35 -9.79 5.31
N VAL A 134 -10.22 -9.77 6.64
CA VAL A 134 -11.19 -10.38 7.57
C VAL A 134 -12.53 -9.64 7.50
N THR A 135 -12.48 -8.30 7.47
CA THR A 135 -13.66 -7.45 7.35
C THR A 135 -14.38 -7.70 6.03
N ALA A 136 -13.64 -7.75 4.91
CA ALA A 136 -14.21 -8.08 3.60
C ALA A 136 -14.90 -9.45 3.61
N LYS A 137 -14.20 -10.49 4.08
CA LYS A 137 -14.75 -11.86 4.12
C LYS A 137 -16.00 -11.97 4.98
N ARG A 138 -16.05 -11.29 6.13
CA ARG A 138 -17.23 -11.26 7.01
C ARG A 138 -18.42 -10.53 6.39
N ASN A 139 -18.19 -9.59 5.48
CA ASN A 139 -19.23 -8.91 4.72
C ASN A 139 -19.60 -9.64 3.42
N GLY A 140 -19.11 -10.87 3.22
CA GLY A 140 -19.52 -11.72 2.10
C GLY A 140 -18.60 -11.67 0.88
N ALA A 141 -17.52 -10.90 0.92
CA ALA A 141 -16.55 -10.86 -0.17
C ALA A 141 -15.85 -12.22 -0.36
N ARG A 142 -15.46 -12.52 -1.60
CA ARG A 142 -14.48 -13.56 -1.90
C ARG A 142 -13.10 -13.07 -1.48
N LEU A 143 -12.32 -13.92 -0.82
CA LEU A 143 -10.98 -13.61 -0.37
C LEU A 143 -9.96 -14.47 -1.12
N VAL A 144 -9.01 -13.82 -1.79
CA VAL A 144 -7.88 -14.46 -2.46
C VAL A 144 -6.59 -14.00 -1.77
N ILE A 145 -5.69 -14.94 -1.47
CA ILE A 145 -4.37 -14.64 -0.91
C ILE A 145 -3.28 -15.13 -1.86
N ILE A 146 -2.39 -14.22 -2.24
CA ILE A 146 -1.20 -14.50 -3.05
C ILE A 146 0.02 -14.15 -2.20
N ASN A 147 0.63 -15.15 -1.57
CA ASN A 147 1.79 -14.95 -0.72
C ASN A 147 2.66 -16.21 -0.67
N ARG A 148 3.99 -16.04 -0.73
CA ARG A 148 4.92 -17.18 -0.75
C ARG A 148 4.80 -18.06 0.49
N ASP A 149 4.66 -17.42 1.64
CA ASP A 149 4.59 -18.08 2.94
C ASP A 149 3.15 -18.12 3.45
N PRO A 150 2.79 -19.09 4.30
CA PRO A 150 1.48 -19.16 4.91
C PRO A 150 1.13 -17.92 5.74
N THR A 151 -0.15 -17.59 5.81
CA THR A 151 -0.67 -16.48 6.62
C THR A 151 -1.73 -16.95 7.63
N PRO A 152 -1.97 -16.20 8.71
CA PRO A 152 -3.06 -16.51 9.65
C PRO A 152 -4.46 -16.53 9.02
N CYS A 153 -4.64 -15.95 7.82
CA CYS A 153 -5.92 -15.87 7.14
C CYS A 153 -6.10 -16.93 6.03
N ASP A 154 -5.16 -17.86 5.85
CA ASP A 154 -5.23 -18.84 4.76
C ASP A 154 -6.47 -19.74 4.89
N THR A 155 -6.83 -20.15 6.11
CA THR A 155 -7.97 -21.05 6.36
C THR A 155 -9.33 -20.40 6.07
N MET A 156 -9.40 -19.07 5.98
CA MET A 156 -10.64 -18.34 5.67
C MET A 156 -10.69 -17.85 4.23
N ALA A 157 -9.57 -17.90 3.50
CA ALA A 157 -9.52 -17.51 2.11
C ALA A 157 -10.24 -18.54 1.23
N ASP A 158 -10.87 -18.06 0.18
CA ASP A 158 -11.50 -18.91 -0.83
C ASP A 158 -10.45 -19.51 -1.77
N ILE A 159 -9.35 -18.79 -2.00
CA ILE A 159 -8.22 -19.23 -2.81
C ILE A 159 -6.94 -18.76 -2.12
N VAL A 160 -5.97 -19.66 -1.97
CA VAL A 160 -4.63 -19.36 -1.50
C VAL A 160 -3.64 -19.84 -2.56
N LEU A 161 -2.75 -18.94 -3.00
CA LEU A 161 -1.68 -19.21 -3.96
C LEU A 161 -0.33 -18.94 -3.29
N HIS A 162 0.42 -20.01 -3.02
CA HIS A 162 1.75 -19.94 -2.43
C HIS A 162 2.83 -19.68 -3.48
N ASP A 163 2.77 -18.50 -4.09
CA ASP A 163 3.59 -18.13 -5.25
C ASP A 163 4.15 -16.71 -5.17
N GLN A 164 5.01 -16.38 -6.14
CA GLN A 164 5.53 -15.02 -6.29
C GLN A 164 4.48 -14.10 -6.92
N ALA A 165 4.19 -12.98 -6.25
CA ALA A 165 3.21 -11.98 -6.71
C ALA A 165 3.36 -11.55 -8.17
N GLY A 166 4.59 -11.28 -8.64
CA GLY A 166 4.83 -10.80 -10.01
C GLY A 166 4.31 -11.78 -11.08
N PRO A 167 4.90 -12.99 -11.19
CA PRO A 167 4.44 -14.02 -12.13
C PRO A 167 2.94 -14.35 -12.00
N THR A 168 2.44 -14.49 -10.77
CA THR A 168 1.03 -14.83 -10.54
C THR A 168 0.09 -13.74 -11.05
N MET A 169 0.39 -12.47 -10.77
CA MET A 169 -0.43 -11.35 -11.22
C MET A 169 -0.35 -11.14 -12.74
N THR A 170 0.79 -11.40 -13.36
CA THR A 170 0.91 -11.40 -14.84
C THR A 170 0.00 -12.46 -15.45
N ALA A 171 0.07 -13.71 -14.97
CA ALA A 171 -0.76 -14.80 -15.48
C ALA A 171 -2.26 -14.53 -15.27
N LEU A 172 -2.63 -13.98 -14.11
CA LEU A 172 -4.00 -13.58 -13.81
C LEU A 172 -4.51 -12.51 -14.78
N LEU A 173 -3.71 -11.46 -15.04
CA LEU A 173 -4.07 -10.40 -15.97
C LEU A 173 -4.28 -10.94 -17.40
N ASP A 174 -3.38 -11.82 -17.87
CA ASP A 174 -3.49 -12.44 -19.19
C ASP A 174 -4.77 -13.27 -19.32
N CYS A 175 -5.13 -14.04 -18.28
CA CYS A 175 -6.38 -14.79 -18.24
C CYS A 175 -7.60 -13.86 -18.30
N ILE A 176 -7.62 -12.77 -17.52
CA ILE A 176 -8.73 -11.81 -17.54
C ILE A 176 -8.86 -11.15 -18.92
N LYS A 177 -7.76 -10.75 -19.55
CA LYS A 177 -7.77 -10.16 -20.90
C LYS A 177 -8.34 -11.14 -21.94
N ARG A 178 -8.03 -12.43 -21.84
CA ARG A 178 -8.61 -13.46 -22.72
C ARG A 178 -10.10 -13.64 -22.50
N ILE A 179 -10.55 -13.67 -21.25
CA ILE A 179 -11.98 -13.77 -20.90
C ILE A 179 -12.76 -12.54 -21.38
N ALA A 180 -12.18 -11.34 -21.29
CA ALA A 180 -12.83 -10.11 -21.73
C ALA A 180 -12.87 -9.93 -23.26
N ALA A 181 -12.03 -10.65 -24.00
CA ALA A 181 -11.96 -10.61 -25.46
C ALA A 181 -12.83 -11.67 -26.16
N GLY A 182 -13.38 -12.63 -25.40
CA GLY A 182 -14.31 -13.65 -25.87
C GLY A 182 -15.73 -13.36 -25.43
#